data_AF-A0A4V3JS37-F1
#
_entry.id   AF-A0A4V3JS37-F1
#
_cell.length_a   1.000
_cell.length_b   1.000
_cell.length_c   1.000
_cell.angle_alpha   90.00
_cell.angle_beta   90.00
_cell.angle_gamma   90.00
#
_symmetry.space_group_name_H-M   'P 1'
#
loop_
_entity.id
_entity.type
_entity.pdbx_description
1 polymer ?
#
loop_
_entity_poly.entity_id
_entity_poly.type
_entity_poly.pdbx_seq_one_letter_code
_entity_poly.pdbx_strand_id
1 'polypeptide(L)'
;MQIKDLKSLNHQLQNLEGKNKKGEVYVDNLHSPYIKFSEEFVIPASSITKPEFSAIVDFVQILVKFIPEAIEGTSLLPEPRPKKETGKLFFVRPILFEDKKFMYVFSTDMQYLGGAKPEEIKKAAAQNLSPSVISDRIYFQAKVFPVESFIEEGDQVSDFQSVRFQGGVFRIESDREAENKPRKFSEIFDELDFSDLESKIREELGINSEIWPMGRVYSPIGIDYLALSMRFLKPSLPKIMREFRKYYRILSPGTEGVSPEITKAYHQYLFKHETSRTLSRSGNMLWKIHFTEFNDARE
;
A
#
# COMPACT_ATOMS: atom_id res chain seq x y z
N MET A 1 2.80 13.54 -16.42
CA MET A 1 4.23 13.85 -16.62
C MET A 1 4.71 12.98 -17.78
N GLN A 2 5.70 13.37 -18.59
CA GLN A 2 6.13 12.46 -19.65
C GLN A 2 7.00 11.36 -19.04
N ILE A 3 6.88 10.12 -19.51
CA ILE A 3 7.69 8.99 -19.03
C ILE A 3 9.19 9.26 -19.21
N LYS A 4 9.56 10.04 -20.25
CA LYS A 4 10.93 10.52 -20.48
C LYS A 4 11.52 11.23 -19.26
N ASP A 5 10.70 12.01 -18.54
CA ASP A 5 11.14 12.75 -17.36
C ASP A 5 11.49 11.79 -16.21
N LEU A 6 10.80 10.65 -16.11
CA LEU A 6 10.99 9.66 -15.05
C LEU A 6 12.08 8.64 -15.34
N LYS A 7 12.61 8.56 -16.57
CA LYS A 7 13.54 7.48 -16.96
C LYS A 7 14.78 7.43 -16.07
N SER A 8 15.39 8.58 -15.78
CA SER A 8 16.58 8.68 -14.94
C SER A 8 16.29 8.24 -13.49
N LEU A 9 15.15 8.66 -12.95
CA LEU A 9 14.71 8.29 -11.60
C LEU A 9 14.44 6.79 -11.50
N ASN A 10 13.68 6.22 -12.44
CA ASN A 10 13.41 4.79 -12.48
C ASN A 10 14.69 3.97 -12.63
N HIS A 11 15.67 4.44 -13.41
CA HIS A 11 16.98 3.77 -13.50
C HIS A 11 17.74 3.79 -12.15
N GLN A 12 17.64 4.87 -11.37
CA GLN A 12 18.20 4.93 -10.02
C GLN A 12 17.49 3.94 -9.08
N LEU A 13 16.16 3.86 -9.15
CA LEU A 13 15.37 2.95 -8.31
C LEU A 13 15.67 1.47 -8.60
N GLN A 14 15.97 1.11 -9.85
CA GLN A 14 16.33 -0.27 -10.23
C GLN A 14 17.62 -0.76 -9.56
N ASN A 15 18.58 0.13 -9.32
CA ASN A 15 19.87 -0.18 -8.70
C ASN A 15 19.98 0.33 -7.26
N LEU A 16 18.84 0.66 -6.63
CA LEU A 16 18.82 1.21 -5.29
C LEU A 16 19.15 0.11 -4.28
N GLU A 17 20.19 0.33 -3.49
CA GLU A 17 20.53 -0.54 -2.35
C GLU A 17 20.35 0.22 -1.05
N GLY A 18 20.01 -0.50 0.03
CA GLY A 18 19.98 0.09 1.35
C GLY A 18 19.08 -0.65 2.33
N LYS A 19 19.02 -0.12 3.56
CA LYS A 19 18.10 -0.59 4.60
C LYS A 19 17.27 0.57 5.11
N ASN A 20 16.01 0.28 5.40
CA ASN A 20 15.13 1.26 6.04
C ASN A 20 15.74 1.73 7.35
N LYS A 21 15.68 3.05 7.59
CA LYS A 21 15.94 3.60 8.90
C LYS A 21 14.93 3.05 9.91
N LYS A 22 15.35 2.96 11.16
CA LYS A 22 14.44 2.59 12.25
C LYS A 22 13.37 3.66 12.39
N GLY A 23 12.12 3.24 12.41
CA GLY A 23 10.96 4.10 12.62
C GLY A 23 9.82 3.29 13.21
N GLU A 24 8.88 4.00 13.83
CA GLU A 24 7.71 3.42 14.49
C GLU A 24 6.52 3.52 13.54
N VAL A 25 5.77 2.43 13.37
CA VAL A 25 4.61 2.40 12.47
C VAL A 25 3.35 2.76 13.25
N TYR A 26 2.53 3.61 12.65
CA TYR A 26 1.25 4.04 13.19
C TYR A 26 0.16 3.99 12.13
N VAL A 27 -1.09 3.92 12.57
CA VAL A 27 -2.28 4.18 11.76
C VAL A 27 -3.05 5.31 12.43
N ASP A 28 -3.44 6.35 11.70
CA ASP A 28 -4.23 7.46 12.26
C ASP A 28 -5.75 7.18 12.24
N ASN A 29 -6.52 8.15 12.72
CA ASN A 29 -7.98 8.12 12.71
C ASN A 29 -8.62 8.27 11.31
N LEU A 30 -7.82 8.54 10.28
CA LEU A 30 -8.22 8.51 8.88
C LEU A 30 -7.81 7.19 8.21
N HIS A 31 -7.44 6.18 9.00
CA HIS A 31 -7.03 4.85 8.54
C HIS A 31 -5.80 4.88 7.62
N SER A 32 -4.96 5.92 7.75
CA SER A 32 -3.76 6.12 6.95
C SER A 32 -2.53 5.69 7.74
N PRO A 33 -1.77 4.68 7.26
CA PRO A 33 -0.57 4.27 7.96
C PRO A 33 0.60 5.21 7.63
N TYR A 34 1.47 5.41 8.60
CA TYR A 34 2.70 6.17 8.44
C TYR A 34 3.82 5.60 9.29
N ILE A 35 5.06 5.83 8.86
CA ILE A 35 6.23 5.62 9.69
C ILE A 35 6.64 6.95 10.30
N LYS A 36 6.84 6.98 11.61
CA LYS A 36 7.44 8.08 12.34
C LYS A 36 8.93 7.80 12.60
N PHE A 37 9.78 8.74 12.25
CA PHE A 37 11.23 8.67 12.45
C PHE A 37 11.67 9.58 13.60
N SER A 38 12.88 9.36 14.11
CA SER A 38 13.52 10.28 15.06
C SER A 38 14.14 11.50 14.37
N GLU A 39 14.52 11.36 13.10
CA GLU A 39 15.04 12.45 12.28
C GLU A 39 13.91 13.13 11.51
N GLU A 40 14.00 14.45 11.42
CA GLU A 40 13.10 15.27 10.62
C GLU A 40 13.64 15.49 9.21
N PHE A 41 12.74 15.78 8.28
CA PHE A 41 13.05 16.15 6.90
C PHE A 41 12.04 17.18 6.40
N VAL A 42 12.41 17.87 5.32
CA VAL A 42 11.54 18.88 4.71
C VAL A 42 10.77 18.24 3.57
N ILE A 43 9.45 18.21 3.67
CA ILE A 43 8.57 17.89 2.55
C ILE A 43 8.53 19.13 1.64
N PRO A 44 8.87 18.99 0.33
CA PRO A 44 8.87 20.11 -0.59
C PRO A 44 7.45 20.62 -0.82
N ALA A 45 7.32 21.93 -1.07
CA ALA A 45 6.09 22.47 -1.61
C ALA A 45 5.89 21.91 -3.02
N SER A 46 4.67 21.52 -3.35
CA SER A 46 4.35 20.91 -4.64
C SER A 46 2.97 21.32 -5.12
N SER A 47 2.77 21.33 -6.44
CA SER A 47 1.43 21.52 -7.00
C SER A 47 0.44 20.49 -6.45
N ILE A 48 -0.75 20.97 -6.06
CA ILE A 48 -1.80 20.13 -5.47
C ILE A 48 -2.37 19.16 -6.51
N THR A 49 -2.42 19.58 -7.78
CA THR A 49 -3.06 18.84 -8.88
C THR A 49 -2.08 18.02 -9.70
N LYS A 50 -0.82 18.45 -9.81
CA LYS A 50 0.21 17.77 -10.59
C LYS A 50 1.60 18.16 -10.12
N PRO A 51 2.22 17.35 -9.24
CA PRO A 51 3.58 17.56 -8.75
C PRO A 51 4.60 17.95 -9.83
N GLU A 52 5.41 18.98 -9.58
CA GLU A 52 6.57 19.27 -10.43
C GLU A 52 7.64 18.19 -10.27
N PHE A 53 8.34 17.87 -11.37
CA PHE A 53 9.38 16.84 -11.36
C PHE A 53 10.48 17.10 -10.33
N SER A 54 10.87 18.36 -10.10
CA SER A 54 11.86 18.71 -9.06
C SER A 54 11.39 18.33 -7.65
N ALA A 55 10.12 18.60 -7.31
CA ALA A 55 9.56 18.23 -6.01
C ALA A 55 9.47 16.70 -5.85
N ILE A 56 9.18 15.99 -6.94
CA ILE A 56 9.18 14.52 -6.98
C ILE A 56 10.60 13.99 -6.70
N VAL A 57 11.61 14.53 -7.38
CA VAL A 57 13.01 14.13 -7.16
C VAL A 57 13.42 14.37 -5.70
N ASP A 58 13.15 15.56 -5.16
CA ASP A 58 13.47 15.90 -3.77
C ASP A 58 12.78 14.93 -2.80
N PHE A 59 11.50 14.62 -3.03
CA PHE A 59 10.77 13.69 -2.19
C PHE A 59 11.28 12.24 -2.33
N VAL A 60 11.62 11.80 -3.54
CA VAL A 60 12.20 10.46 -3.74
C VAL A 60 13.55 10.33 -3.03
N GLN A 61 14.35 11.40 -2.97
CA GLN A 61 15.59 11.39 -2.17
C GLN A 61 15.32 11.20 -0.66
N ILE A 62 14.20 11.72 -0.15
CA ILE A 62 13.75 11.43 1.22
C ILE A 62 13.44 9.93 1.35
N LEU A 63 12.68 9.36 0.41
CA LEU A 63 12.36 7.93 0.45
C LEU A 63 13.61 7.05 0.36
N VAL A 64 14.56 7.40 -0.52
CA VAL A 64 15.87 6.72 -0.65
C VAL A 64 16.65 6.75 0.66
N LYS A 65 16.63 7.89 1.37
CA LYS A 65 17.32 8.03 2.67
C LYS A 65 16.66 7.26 3.80
N PHE A 66 15.32 7.21 3.83
CA PHE A 66 14.57 6.72 5.00
C PHE A 66 14.01 5.30 4.83
N ILE A 67 13.50 4.96 3.65
CA ILE A 67 12.83 3.69 3.36
C ILE A 67 13.22 3.07 2.01
N PRO A 68 14.52 2.91 1.70
CA PRO A 68 14.95 2.38 0.40
C PRO A 68 14.39 0.98 0.10
N GLU A 69 14.19 0.11 1.10
CA GLU A 69 13.64 -1.23 0.89
C GLU A 69 12.18 -1.20 0.37
N ALA A 70 11.46 -0.08 0.52
CA ALA A 70 10.08 0.06 0.03
C ALA A 70 10.01 0.36 -1.47
N ILE A 71 11.05 0.98 -2.03
CA ILE A 71 11.06 1.52 -3.41
C ILE A 71 12.17 0.91 -4.29
N GLU A 72 13.01 0.04 -3.72
CA GLU A 72 14.03 -0.71 -4.44
C GLU A 72 13.44 -1.58 -5.57
N GLY A 73 14.02 -1.47 -6.77
CA GLY A 73 13.62 -2.23 -7.95
C GLY A 73 12.24 -1.86 -8.49
N THR A 74 11.67 -0.74 -8.05
CA THR A 74 10.36 -0.26 -8.52
C THR A 74 10.49 0.68 -9.72
N SER A 75 9.38 0.88 -10.43
CA SER A 75 9.18 1.97 -11.39
C SER A 75 8.17 2.96 -10.80
N LEU A 76 8.50 4.24 -10.78
CA LEU A 76 7.55 5.31 -10.49
C LEU A 76 6.62 5.48 -11.70
N LEU A 77 5.31 5.46 -11.45
CA LEU A 77 4.32 5.69 -12.48
C LEU A 77 4.27 7.18 -12.91
N PRO A 78 4.05 7.47 -14.20
CA PRO A 78 3.95 8.84 -14.72
C PRO A 78 2.66 9.57 -14.32
N GLU A 79 1.64 8.80 -13.92
CA GLU A 79 0.35 9.25 -13.43
C GLU A 79 -0.06 8.42 -12.21
N PRO A 80 -0.77 9.02 -11.24
CA PRO A 80 -1.29 8.27 -10.11
C PRO A 80 -2.34 7.24 -10.56
N ARG A 81 -2.50 6.21 -9.74
CA ARG A 81 -3.51 5.16 -9.91
C ARG A 81 -4.27 5.00 -8.58
N PRO A 82 -5.54 5.42 -8.50
CA PRO A 82 -6.36 6.06 -9.53
C PRO A 82 -5.92 7.50 -9.86
N LYS A 83 -6.28 8.01 -11.03
CA LYS A 83 -5.82 9.33 -11.54
C LYS A 83 -6.17 10.53 -10.64
N LYS A 84 -7.17 10.39 -9.78
CA LYS A 84 -7.62 11.42 -8.82
C LYS A 84 -6.67 11.60 -7.62
N GLU A 85 -5.80 10.63 -7.33
CA GLU A 85 -4.83 10.70 -6.21
C GLU A 85 -3.61 11.56 -6.57
N THR A 86 -3.87 12.81 -6.93
CA THR A 86 -2.90 13.78 -7.48
C THR A 86 -1.76 14.17 -6.54
N GLY A 87 -1.92 13.97 -5.22
CA GLY A 87 -0.89 14.24 -4.21
C GLY A 87 0.02 13.06 -3.84
N LYS A 88 -0.13 11.90 -4.52
CA LYS A 88 0.62 10.69 -4.20
C LYS A 88 1.54 10.25 -5.32
N LEU A 89 2.65 9.64 -4.93
CA LEU A 89 3.54 8.91 -5.83
C LEU A 89 3.22 7.42 -5.76
N PHE A 90 3.34 6.72 -6.89
CA PHE A 90 3.05 5.29 -7.01
C PHE A 90 4.26 4.56 -7.59
N PHE A 91 4.90 3.76 -6.75
CA PHE A 91 6.04 2.94 -7.09
C PHE A 91 5.56 1.50 -7.28
N VAL A 92 5.83 0.93 -8.45
CA VAL A 92 5.31 -0.39 -8.82
C VAL A 92 6.43 -1.36 -9.13
N ARG A 93 6.25 -2.63 -8.78
CA ARG A 93 7.20 -3.69 -9.16
C ARG A 93 6.46 -4.96 -9.56
N PRO A 94 6.67 -5.44 -10.80
CA PRO A 94 6.21 -6.75 -11.22
C PRO A 94 6.72 -7.86 -10.31
N ILE A 95 5.83 -8.78 -9.96
CA ILE A 95 6.15 -10.00 -9.23
C ILE A 95 5.70 -11.17 -10.11
N LEU A 96 6.66 -12.01 -10.50
CA LEU A 96 6.40 -13.28 -11.18
C LEU A 96 6.62 -14.41 -10.17
N PHE A 97 5.59 -15.23 -9.96
CA PHE A 97 5.65 -16.34 -9.00
C PHE A 97 4.69 -17.46 -9.38
N GLU A 98 5.17 -18.71 -9.47
CA GLU A 98 4.37 -19.91 -9.84
C GLU A 98 3.46 -19.67 -11.06
N ASP A 99 4.04 -19.18 -12.17
CA ASP A 99 3.36 -18.83 -13.44
C ASP A 99 2.23 -17.78 -13.32
N LYS A 100 2.15 -17.10 -12.17
CA LYS A 100 1.20 -16.01 -11.91
C LYS A 100 1.91 -14.68 -11.87
N LYS A 101 1.15 -13.65 -12.24
CA LYS A 101 1.59 -12.25 -12.25
C LYS A 101 0.91 -11.50 -11.12
N PHE A 102 1.72 -10.84 -10.31
CA PHE A 102 1.26 -9.93 -9.29
C PHE A 102 1.96 -8.58 -9.47
N MET A 103 1.37 -7.55 -8.90
CA MET A 103 1.97 -6.23 -8.82
C MET A 103 2.14 -5.85 -7.36
N TYR A 104 3.37 -5.49 -6.98
CA TYR A 104 3.60 -4.71 -5.78
C TYR A 104 3.36 -3.24 -6.09
N VAL A 105 2.61 -2.56 -5.24
CA VAL A 105 2.43 -1.11 -5.29
C VAL A 105 2.74 -0.53 -3.92
N PHE A 106 3.73 0.36 -3.89
CA PHE A 106 3.99 1.27 -2.79
C PHE A 106 3.51 2.66 -3.20
N SER A 107 2.55 3.22 -2.47
CA SER A 107 2.15 4.62 -2.64
C SER A 107 2.50 5.44 -1.41
N THR A 108 2.74 6.73 -1.60
CA THR A 108 3.09 7.64 -0.51
C THR A 108 2.62 9.05 -0.81
N ASP A 109 2.10 9.71 0.22
CA ASP A 109 1.66 11.09 0.15
C ASP A 109 2.86 12.02 0.14
N MET A 110 3.00 12.75 -0.96
CA MET A 110 4.01 13.80 -1.12
C MET A 110 3.52 15.13 -0.52
N GLN A 111 2.23 15.23 -0.24
CA GLN A 111 1.62 16.38 0.39
C GLN A 111 1.49 16.19 1.89
N TYR A 112 1.68 17.28 2.63
CA TYR A 112 1.49 17.27 4.07
C TYR A 112 0.00 17.13 4.42
N LEU A 113 -0.35 16.10 5.21
CA LEU A 113 -1.74 15.76 5.56
C LEU A 113 -2.30 16.53 6.78
N GLY A 114 -1.62 17.59 7.21
CA GLY A 114 -2.09 18.48 8.28
C GLY A 114 -1.51 18.19 9.67
N GLY A 115 -1.75 19.13 10.60
CA GLY A 115 -1.27 19.05 11.99
C GLY A 115 0.07 19.72 12.28
N ALA A 116 0.58 20.55 11.36
CA ALA A 116 1.86 21.22 11.50
C ALA A 116 1.71 22.44 12.39
N LYS A 117 2.67 22.63 13.27
CA LYS A 117 2.78 23.88 14.01
C LYS A 117 3.32 24.99 13.10
N PRO A 118 3.05 26.27 13.41
CA PRO A 118 3.54 27.38 12.61
C PRO A 118 5.07 27.34 12.36
N GLU A 119 5.85 26.92 13.36
CA GLU A 119 7.31 26.79 13.27
C GLU A 119 7.79 25.65 12.34
N GLU A 120 6.94 24.67 12.07
CA GLU A 120 7.23 23.54 11.18
C GLU A 120 6.97 23.93 9.70
N ILE A 121 6.24 25.02 9.43
CA ILE A 121 5.94 25.50 8.07
C ILE A 121 7.11 26.34 7.56
N LYS A 122 7.89 25.79 6.61
CA LYS A 122 9.01 26.49 5.95
C LYS A 122 8.55 27.45 4.86
N LYS A 123 7.50 27.05 4.13
CA LYS A 123 6.86 27.87 3.10
C LYS A 123 5.36 27.70 3.23
N ALA A 124 4.64 28.81 3.39
CA ALA A 124 3.19 28.79 3.49
C ALA A 124 2.56 28.21 2.20
N ALA A 125 1.36 27.64 2.36
CA ALA A 125 0.54 27.23 1.23
C ALA A 125 0.22 28.44 0.34
N ALA A 126 0.11 28.21 -0.96
CA ALA A 126 -0.32 29.21 -1.92
C ALA A 126 -1.38 28.61 -2.85
N GLN A 127 -1.98 29.42 -3.71
CA GLN A 127 -2.97 28.91 -4.67
C GLN A 127 -2.37 27.77 -5.50
N ASN A 128 -3.03 26.61 -5.48
CA ASN A 128 -2.62 25.37 -6.14
C ASN A 128 -1.28 24.78 -5.67
N LEU A 129 -0.70 25.24 -4.55
CA LEU A 129 0.59 24.77 -4.04
C LEU A 129 0.46 24.35 -2.57
N SER A 130 0.88 23.13 -2.26
CA SER A 130 1.00 22.65 -0.88
C SER A 130 2.09 23.43 -0.13
N PRO A 131 1.97 23.58 1.20
CA PRO A 131 3.05 24.16 2.00
C PRO A 131 4.28 23.25 1.99
N SER A 132 5.45 23.85 2.20
CA SER A 132 6.65 23.08 2.57
C SER A 132 6.73 22.99 4.08
N VAL A 133 6.91 21.78 4.61
CA VAL A 133 6.74 21.48 6.04
C VAL A 133 7.87 20.58 6.52
N ILE A 134 8.39 20.85 7.72
CA ILE A 134 9.24 19.91 8.45
C ILE A 134 8.36 18.79 9.01
N SER A 135 8.69 17.54 8.67
CA SER A 135 7.96 16.36 9.12
C SER A 135 8.92 15.30 9.64
N ASP A 136 8.43 14.50 10.58
CA ASP A 136 9.02 13.25 11.05
C ASP A 136 8.30 12.02 10.47
N ARG A 137 7.36 12.18 9.54
CA ARG A 137 6.43 11.13 9.08
C ARG A 137 6.41 10.93 7.58
N ILE A 138 6.45 9.66 7.16
CA ILE A 138 6.16 9.22 5.79
C ILE A 138 4.88 8.42 5.82
N TYR A 139 3.82 8.96 5.22
CA TYR A 139 2.56 8.26 4.99
C TYR A 139 2.69 7.35 3.79
N PHE A 140 2.12 6.15 3.87
CA PHE A 140 2.28 5.17 2.80
C PHE A 140 1.08 4.23 2.66
N GLN A 141 1.07 3.47 1.57
CA GLN A 141 0.35 2.20 1.48
C GLN A 141 1.26 1.22 0.74
N ALA A 142 1.31 -0.03 1.20
CA ALA A 142 2.04 -1.10 0.53
C ALA A 142 1.07 -2.24 0.26
N LYS A 143 0.92 -2.65 -1.00
CA LYS A 143 -0.05 -3.68 -1.39
C LYS A 143 0.47 -4.59 -2.48
N VAL A 144 -0.06 -5.80 -2.51
CA VAL A 144 0.16 -6.79 -3.58
C VAL A 144 -1.20 -7.29 -4.06
N PHE A 145 -1.38 -7.36 -5.39
CA PHE A 145 -2.61 -7.85 -6.03
C PHE A 145 -2.29 -8.53 -7.37
N PRO A 146 -3.16 -9.44 -7.85
CA PRO A 146 -2.96 -10.14 -9.12
C PRO A 146 -3.21 -9.22 -10.31
N VAL A 147 -2.45 -9.42 -11.39
CA VAL A 147 -2.56 -8.66 -12.64
C VAL A 147 -2.60 -9.59 -13.85
N GLU A 148 -3.30 -9.16 -14.90
CA GLU A 148 -3.37 -9.85 -16.19
C GLU A 148 -2.10 -9.57 -17.02
N SER A 149 -1.70 -8.31 -17.03
CA SER A 149 -0.57 -7.82 -17.81
C SER A 149 0.13 -6.62 -17.15
N PHE A 150 1.42 -6.48 -17.48
CA PHE A 150 2.19 -5.28 -17.22
C PHE A 150 2.21 -4.47 -18.53
N ILE A 151 2.11 -3.15 -18.41
CA ILE A 151 2.27 -2.24 -19.54
C ILE A 151 3.65 -1.62 -19.38
N GLU A 152 4.53 -1.92 -20.34
CA GLU A 152 5.94 -1.57 -20.29
C GLU A 152 6.31 -0.60 -21.40
N GLU A 153 7.19 0.34 -21.11
CA GLU A 153 7.83 1.23 -22.09
C GLU A 153 9.35 1.09 -22.02
N GLY A 154 9.90 0.19 -22.84
CA GLY A 154 11.29 -0.27 -22.67
C GLY A 154 11.39 -1.16 -21.42
N ASP A 155 12.39 -0.92 -20.58
CA ASP A 155 12.63 -1.72 -19.37
C ASP A 155 11.85 -1.22 -18.12
N GLN A 156 10.85 -0.36 -18.32
CA GLN A 156 10.12 0.30 -17.21
C GLN A 156 8.63 0.01 -17.29
N VAL A 157 8.01 -0.25 -16.13
CA VAL A 157 6.56 -0.41 -16.03
C VAL A 157 5.92 0.97 -15.99
N SER A 158 5.08 1.26 -16.99
CA SER A 158 4.36 2.52 -17.11
C SER A 158 2.91 2.43 -16.65
N ASP A 159 2.33 1.22 -16.66
CA ASP A 159 0.97 0.94 -16.16
C ASP A 159 0.75 -0.57 -15.95
N PHE A 160 -0.46 -0.97 -15.53
CA PHE A 160 -0.84 -2.38 -15.36
C PHE A 160 -2.35 -2.61 -15.56
N GLN A 161 -2.72 -3.85 -15.88
CA GLN A 161 -4.10 -4.31 -15.93
C GLN A 161 -4.35 -5.34 -14.82
N SER A 162 -5.22 -5.02 -13.87
CA SER A 162 -5.52 -5.88 -12.72
C SER A 162 -6.47 -7.02 -13.07
N VAL A 163 -6.36 -8.15 -12.36
CA VAL A 163 -7.37 -9.23 -12.45
C VAL A 163 -8.60 -8.78 -11.66
N ARG A 164 -9.70 -8.50 -12.37
CA ARG A 164 -10.92 -8.02 -11.73
C ARG A 164 -11.47 -9.08 -10.75
N PHE A 165 -11.75 -8.66 -9.53
CA PHE A 165 -12.40 -9.49 -8.52
C PHE A 165 -13.86 -9.73 -8.92
N GLN A 166 -14.25 -11.01 -9.01
CA GLN A 166 -15.58 -11.42 -9.47
C GLN A 166 -16.52 -11.86 -8.32
N GLY A 167 -16.06 -11.85 -7.06
CA GLY A 167 -16.80 -12.39 -5.92
C GLY A 167 -16.78 -13.92 -5.87
N GLY A 168 -16.98 -14.52 -4.67
CA GLY A 168 -17.24 -15.96 -4.54
C GLY A 168 -16.04 -16.92 -4.57
N VAL A 169 -14.80 -16.45 -4.44
CA VAL A 169 -13.61 -17.30 -4.66
C VAL A 169 -13.25 -18.20 -3.46
N PHE A 170 -14.00 -18.14 -2.36
CA PHE A 170 -13.64 -18.83 -1.10
C PHE A 170 -14.61 -19.95 -0.69
N ARG A 171 -15.65 -20.26 -1.50
CA ARG A 171 -16.56 -21.40 -1.29
C ARG A 171 -16.71 -22.23 -2.56
N ILE A 172 -16.37 -23.52 -2.50
CA ILE A 172 -16.64 -24.50 -3.57
C ILE A 172 -17.98 -25.23 -3.36
N GLU A 173 -18.61 -25.10 -2.20
CA GLU A 173 -19.89 -25.74 -1.95
C GLU A 173 -21.02 -24.72 -1.91
N SER A 174 -22.00 -24.94 -2.80
CA SER A 174 -23.26 -24.21 -3.00
C SER A 174 -23.14 -22.75 -3.47
N ASP A 175 -23.05 -22.58 -4.79
CA ASP A 175 -23.91 -21.62 -5.52
C ASP A 175 -23.86 -21.97 -7.01
N ARG A 176 -24.63 -23.01 -7.38
CA ARG A 176 -24.98 -23.27 -8.79
C ARG A 176 -26.08 -22.32 -9.30
N GLU A 177 -26.55 -21.36 -8.50
CA GLU A 177 -27.59 -20.42 -8.91
C GLU A 177 -27.35 -19.04 -8.29
N ALA A 178 -26.55 -18.21 -8.96
CA ALA A 178 -26.57 -16.77 -8.73
C ALA A 178 -26.46 -16.03 -10.06
N GLU A 179 -27.60 -15.86 -10.74
CA GLU A 179 -27.81 -14.93 -11.86
C GLU A 179 -27.62 -13.44 -11.48
N ASN A 180 -26.93 -13.13 -10.40
CA ASN A 180 -26.61 -11.76 -10.03
C ASN A 180 -25.26 -11.37 -10.62
N LYS A 181 -25.23 -11.17 -11.95
CA LYS A 181 -24.19 -10.37 -12.59
C LYS A 181 -24.05 -9.07 -11.80
N PRO A 182 -22.85 -8.65 -11.36
CA PRO A 182 -22.69 -7.34 -10.77
C PRO A 182 -23.18 -6.32 -11.79
N ARG A 183 -24.28 -5.68 -11.40
CA ARG A 183 -25.01 -4.67 -12.15
C ARG A 183 -24.01 -3.64 -12.66
N LYS A 184 -23.93 -3.45 -13.99
CA LYS A 184 -23.18 -2.39 -14.69
C LYS A 184 -23.72 -1.01 -14.29
N PHE A 185 -23.45 -0.55 -13.07
CA PHE A 185 -23.90 0.75 -12.59
C PHE A 185 -22.67 1.59 -12.19
N SER A 186 -22.53 2.73 -12.87
CA SER A 186 -21.70 3.87 -12.47
C SER A 186 -20.20 3.62 -12.28
N GLU A 187 -19.54 2.97 -13.25
CA GLU A 187 -18.06 2.79 -13.22
C GLU A 187 -17.25 4.09 -13.48
N ILE A 188 -17.90 5.26 -13.55
CA ILE A 188 -17.23 6.52 -13.94
C ILE A 188 -17.29 7.59 -12.83
N PHE A 189 -18.20 7.53 -11.85
CA PHE A 189 -18.39 8.69 -10.95
C PHE A 189 -18.59 8.43 -9.45
N ASP A 190 -18.87 7.20 -9.00
CA ASP A 190 -18.95 6.92 -7.56
C ASP A 190 -17.74 6.11 -7.10
N GLU A 191 -17.16 6.51 -5.96
CA GLU A 191 -16.23 5.66 -5.23
C GLU A 191 -16.89 4.33 -4.95
N LEU A 192 -16.43 3.27 -5.62
CA LEU A 192 -16.92 1.93 -5.38
C LEU A 192 -16.58 1.56 -3.94
N ASP A 193 -17.58 1.62 -3.07
CA ASP A 193 -17.46 1.19 -1.69
C ASP A 193 -17.50 -0.34 -1.64
N PHE A 194 -16.35 -0.92 -1.33
CA PHE A 194 -16.20 -2.37 -1.19
C PHE A 194 -16.29 -2.84 0.25
N SER A 195 -16.62 -1.98 1.22
CA SER A 195 -16.54 -2.29 2.66
C SER A 195 -17.30 -3.56 3.06
N ASP A 196 -18.50 -3.77 2.53
CA ASP A 196 -19.31 -4.97 2.81
C ASP A 196 -18.67 -6.23 2.22
N LEU A 197 -18.14 -6.13 1.00
CA LEU A 197 -17.48 -7.23 0.32
C LEU A 197 -16.15 -7.59 1.00
N GLU A 198 -15.37 -6.58 1.40
CA GLU A 198 -14.17 -6.78 2.21
C GLU A 198 -14.50 -7.43 3.56
N SER A 199 -15.65 -7.12 4.18
CA SER A 199 -16.09 -7.80 5.41
C SER A 199 -16.36 -9.27 5.19
N LYS A 200 -17.10 -9.62 4.14
CA LYS A 200 -17.38 -11.01 3.79
C LYS A 200 -16.11 -11.80 3.51
N ILE A 201 -15.16 -11.21 2.77
CA ILE A 201 -13.87 -11.84 2.49
C ILE A 201 -13.09 -12.10 3.79
N ARG A 202 -13.07 -11.14 4.72
CA ARG A 202 -12.42 -11.34 6.03
C ARG A 202 -13.07 -12.47 6.81
N GLU A 203 -14.40 -12.52 6.83
CA GLU A 203 -15.17 -13.58 7.49
C GLU A 203 -14.88 -14.95 6.87
N GLU A 204 -14.83 -15.06 5.55
CA GLU A 204 -14.51 -16.29 4.82
C GLU A 204 -13.07 -16.75 5.07
N LEU A 205 -12.13 -15.81 5.22
CA LEU A 205 -10.76 -16.10 5.63
C LEU A 205 -10.62 -16.33 7.14
N GLY A 206 -11.71 -16.30 7.92
CA GLY A 206 -11.68 -16.48 9.37
C GLY A 206 -10.96 -15.37 10.13
N ILE A 207 -10.80 -14.18 9.55
CA ILE A 207 -10.11 -13.04 10.17
C ILE A 207 -11.07 -12.36 11.15
N ASN A 208 -10.92 -12.67 12.43
CA ASN A 208 -11.68 -12.07 13.53
C ASN A 208 -10.81 -11.10 14.36
N SER A 209 -11.37 -10.53 15.43
CA SER A 209 -10.66 -9.59 16.31
C SER A 209 -9.51 -10.21 17.11
N GLU A 210 -9.48 -11.54 17.27
CA GLU A 210 -8.37 -12.23 17.93
C GLU A 210 -7.17 -12.31 16.98
N ILE A 211 -7.42 -12.65 15.71
CA ILE A 211 -6.39 -12.74 14.65
C ILE A 211 -5.93 -11.35 14.20
N TRP A 212 -6.84 -10.38 14.13
CA TRP A 212 -6.56 -9.02 13.68
C TRP A 212 -7.21 -7.96 14.59
N PRO A 213 -6.52 -7.57 15.69
CA PRO A 213 -7.07 -6.65 16.68
C PRO A 213 -7.42 -5.26 16.15
N MET A 214 -6.84 -4.84 15.02
CA MET A 214 -7.13 -3.55 14.41
C MET A 214 -8.53 -3.46 13.78
N GLY A 215 -9.17 -4.61 13.48
CA GLY A 215 -10.49 -4.64 12.87
C GLY A 215 -10.59 -3.73 11.64
N ARG A 216 -11.51 -2.75 11.69
CA ARG A 216 -11.77 -1.80 10.60
C ARG A 216 -10.80 -0.63 10.51
N VAL A 217 -9.95 -0.41 11.51
CA VAL A 217 -8.96 0.70 11.52
C VAL A 217 -7.98 0.56 10.36
N TYR A 218 -7.62 -0.67 10.02
CA TYR A 218 -6.83 -0.98 8.85
C TYR A 218 -7.15 -2.41 8.42
N SER A 219 -7.66 -2.60 7.21
CA SER A 219 -7.96 -3.94 6.69
C SER A 219 -6.70 -4.54 6.04
N PRO A 220 -6.26 -5.75 6.43
CA PRO A 220 -5.05 -6.37 5.89
C PRO A 220 -5.30 -7.00 4.50
N ILE A 221 -6.57 -7.17 4.13
CA ILE A 221 -7.03 -7.59 2.82
C ILE A 221 -8.09 -6.61 2.33
N GLY A 222 -8.16 -6.35 1.04
CA GLY A 222 -9.19 -5.46 0.50
C GLY A 222 -9.30 -5.52 -1.01
N ILE A 223 -10.11 -4.64 -1.57
CA ILE A 223 -10.27 -4.51 -3.03
C ILE A 223 -9.60 -3.21 -3.48
N ASP A 224 -8.47 -3.35 -4.15
CA ASP A 224 -7.70 -2.26 -4.72
C ASP A 224 -7.58 -2.46 -6.22
N TYR A 225 -7.74 -1.42 -7.03
CA TYR A 225 -7.70 -1.53 -8.50
C TYR A 225 -8.69 -2.56 -9.05
N LEU A 226 -9.87 -2.68 -8.43
CA LEU A 226 -10.86 -3.71 -8.72
C LEU A 226 -10.38 -5.15 -8.52
N ALA A 227 -9.23 -5.39 -7.91
CA ALA A 227 -8.67 -6.70 -7.63
C ALA A 227 -8.60 -6.97 -6.13
N LEU A 228 -8.65 -8.25 -5.75
CA LEU A 228 -8.35 -8.64 -4.37
C LEU A 228 -6.87 -8.34 -4.07
N SER A 229 -6.62 -7.72 -2.94
CA SER A 229 -5.30 -7.21 -2.57
C SER A 229 -4.96 -7.53 -1.13
N MET A 230 -3.69 -7.81 -0.88
CA MET A 230 -3.11 -7.85 0.46
C MET A 230 -2.43 -6.53 0.75
N ARG A 231 -2.66 -5.97 1.94
CA ARG A 231 -2.14 -4.69 2.38
C ARG A 231 -1.17 -4.90 3.55
N PHE A 232 0.00 -4.25 3.51
CA PHE A 232 1.12 -4.50 4.41
C PHE A 232 1.49 -3.23 5.20
N LEU A 233 1.66 -3.38 6.52
CA LEU A 233 2.10 -2.29 7.40
C LEU A 233 3.62 -2.17 7.54
N LYS A 234 4.38 -3.08 6.93
CA LYS A 234 5.85 -3.05 6.93
C LYS A 234 6.34 -2.69 5.53
N PRO A 235 6.70 -1.43 5.24
CA PRO A 235 7.09 -0.99 3.90
C PRO A 235 8.53 -1.40 3.60
N SER A 236 8.72 -2.70 3.37
CA SER A 236 10.00 -3.31 3.04
C SER A 236 9.68 -4.45 2.09
N LEU A 237 9.90 -4.21 0.79
CA LEU A 237 9.57 -5.15 -0.26
C LEU A 237 10.21 -6.53 -0.01
N PRO A 238 11.50 -6.68 0.37
CA PRO A 238 12.07 -7.99 0.66
C PRO A 238 11.32 -8.75 1.78
N LYS A 239 10.89 -8.04 2.82
CA LYS A 239 10.13 -8.64 3.93
C LYS A 239 8.71 -8.98 3.52
N ILE A 240 8.05 -8.09 2.76
CA ILE A 240 6.73 -8.35 2.18
C ILE A 240 6.78 -9.60 1.30
N MET A 241 7.76 -9.71 0.40
CA MET A 241 7.91 -10.85 -0.50
C MET A 241 8.13 -12.16 0.24
N ARG A 242 8.92 -12.14 1.31
CA ARG A 242 9.16 -13.33 2.14
C ARG A 242 7.89 -13.85 2.78
N GLU A 243 7.04 -12.98 3.30
CA GLU A 243 5.76 -13.39 3.90
C GLU A 243 4.74 -13.73 2.81
N PHE A 244 4.61 -12.90 1.77
CA PHE A 244 3.65 -13.06 0.68
C PHE A 244 3.74 -14.44 0.02
N ARG A 245 4.95 -14.96 -0.23
CA ARG A 245 5.15 -16.29 -0.83
C ARG A 245 4.48 -17.42 -0.06
N LYS A 246 4.26 -17.27 1.26
CA LYS A 246 3.63 -18.30 2.11
C LYS A 246 2.13 -18.37 1.92
N TYR A 247 1.49 -17.29 1.45
CA TYR A 247 0.04 -17.18 1.41
C TYR A 247 -0.51 -16.51 0.15
N TYR A 248 0.30 -16.38 -0.90
CA TYR A 248 -0.06 -15.71 -2.16
C TYR A 248 -1.33 -16.31 -2.80
N ARG A 249 -1.61 -17.61 -2.59
CA ARG A 249 -2.79 -18.28 -3.13
C ARG A 249 -4.11 -17.74 -2.59
N ILE A 250 -4.13 -16.96 -1.50
CA ILE A 250 -5.34 -16.21 -1.12
C ILE A 250 -5.75 -15.24 -2.23
N LEU A 251 -4.78 -14.64 -2.93
CA LEU A 251 -5.04 -13.73 -4.06
C LEU A 251 -5.26 -14.46 -5.38
N SER A 252 -4.93 -15.74 -5.45
CA SER A 252 -5.09 -16.56 -6.64
C SER A 252 -5.28 -18.03 -6.24
N PRO A 253 -6.46 -18.40 -5.71
CA PRO A 253 -6.69 -19.73 -5.14
C PRO A 253 -6.80 -20.85 -6.17
N GLY A 254 -6.91 -20.52 -7.46
CA GLY A 254 -7.22 -21.52 -8.49
C GLY A 254 -8.62 -22.09 -8.31
N THR A 255 -8.87 -23.28 -8.85
CA THR A 255 -10.17 -23.96 -8.79
C THR A 255 -10.45 -24.65 -7.47
N GLU A 256 -9.41 -24.93 -6.68
CA GLU A 256 -9.49 -25.67 -5.40
C GLU A 256 -9.75 -24.76 -4.19
N GLY A 257 -9.77 -23.44 -4.37
CA GLY A 257 -9.97 -22.49 -3.27
C GLY A 257 -8.71 -22.28 -2.43
N VAL A 258 -8.85 -21.64 -1.28
CA VAL A 258 -7.75 -21.41 -0.33
C VAL A 258 -7.69 -22.58 0.65
N SER A 259 -6.57 -23.28 0.71
CA SER A 259 -6.41 -24.39 1.66
C SER A 259 -6.26 -23.89 3.11
N PRO A 260 -6.64 -24.69 4.13
CA PRO A 260 -6.52 -24.30 5.53
C PRO A 260 -5.09 -23.94 5.96
N GLU A 261 -4.07 -24.59 5.39
CA GLU A 261 -2.65 -24.34 5.68
C GLU A 261 -2.25 -22.91 5.29
N ILE A 262 -2.76 -22.44 4.16
CA ILE A 262 -2.50 -21.11 3.61
C ILE A 262 -3.18 -20.05 4.48
N THR A 263 -4.43 -20.29 4.86
CA THR A 263 -5.17 -19.44 5.80
C THR A 263 -4.46 -19.35 7.15
N LYS A 264 -3.98 -20.48 7.68
CA LYS A 264 -3.21 -20.53 8.93
C LYS A 264 -1.90 -19.75 8.83
N ALA A 265 -1.15 -19.88 7.73
CA ALA A 265 0.07 -19.12 7.51
C ALA A 265 -0.19 -17.60 7.45
N TYR A 266 -1.31 -17.20 6.85
CA TYR A 266 -1.72 -15.80 6.83
C TYR A 266 -2.14 -15.29 8.21
N HIS A 267 -2.91 -16.07 8.97
CA HIS A 267 -3.26 -15.73 10.36
C HIS A 267 -2.03 -15.56 11.23
N GLN A 268 -1.04 -16.44 11.12
CA GLN A 268 0.24 -16.31 11.83
C GLN A 268 0.97 -15.01 11.48
N TYR A 269 0.88 -14.55 10.23
CA TYR A 269 1.40 -13.24 9.86
C TYR A 269 0.59 -12.09 10.49
N LEU A 270 -0.73 -12.17 10.51
CA LEU A 270 -1.60 -11.16 11.12
C LEU A 270 -1.36 -11.03 12.63
N PHE A 271 -1.22 -12.15 13.35
CA PHE A 271 -0.88 -12.18 14.78
C PHE A 271 0.44 -11.49 15.13
N LYS A 272 1.33 -11.28 14.16
CA LYS A 272 2.58 -10.54 14.38
C LYS A 272 2.40 -9.03 14.53
N HIS A 273 1.17 -8.52 14.48
CA HIS A 273 0.84 -7.10 14.52
C HIS A 273 0.00 -6.79 15.75
N GLU A 274 0.66 -6.57 16.88
CA GLU A 274 0.01 -6.06 18.08
C GLU A 274 -0.21 -4.56 17.96
N THR A 275 -1.21 -4.02 18.66
CA THR A 275 -1.48 -2.58 18.62
C THR A 275 -1.75 -2.00 19.99
N SER A 276 -1.32 -0.75 20.16
CA SER A 276 -1.66 0.07 21.33
C SER A 276 -2.25 1.40 20.87
N ARG A 277 -3.38 1.79 21.47
CA ARG A 277 -4.01 3.08 21.22
C ARG A 277 -3.25 4.19 21.94
N THR A 278 -3.11 5.34 21.28
CA THR A 278 -2.53 6.56 21.85
C THR A 278 -3.10 7.79 21.16
N LEU A 279 -2.63 8.98 21.52
CA LEU A 279 -3.10 10.25 20.96
C LEU A 279 -2.00 10.91 20.12
N SER A 280 -2.42 11.57 19.04
CA SER A 280 -1.57 12.43 18.23
C SER A 280 -1.21 13.70 18.99
N ARG A 281 -0.25 14.47 18.46
CA ARG A 281 0.08 15.81 19.00
C ARG A 281 -1.15 16.74 19.05
N SER A 282 -2.13 16.52 18.17
CA SER A 282 -3.37 17.30 18.08
C SER A 282 -4.53 16.68 18.88
N GLY A 283 -4.30 15.61 19.64
CA GLY A 283 -5.32 14.92 20.43
C GLY A 283 -6.17 13.91 19.66
N ASN A 284 -5.86 13.63 18.38
CA ASN A 284 -6.59 12.63 17.60
C ASN A 284 -6.15 11.22 17.99
N MET A 285 -7.07 10.27 18.00
CA MET A 285 -6.75 8.85 18.23
C MET A 285 -5.81 8.33 17.13
N LEU A 286 -4.83 7.51 17.53
CA LEU A 286 -3.99 6.76 16.61
C LEU A 286 -3.56 5.42 17.23
N TRP A 287 -3.19 4.47 16.37
CA TRP A 287 -2.78 3.13 16.75
C TRP A 287 -1.31 2.94 16.43
N LYS A 288 -0.49 2.67 17.45
CA LYS A 288 0.89 2.24 17.27
C LYS A 288 0.92 0.75 16.96
N ILE A 289 1.67 0.36 15.95
CA ILE A 289 1.85 -1.04 15.54
C ILE A 289 3.15 -1.57 16.16
N HIS A 290 3.03 -2.68 16.88
CA HIS A 290 4.16 -3.43 17.42
C HIS A 290 4.29 -4.73 16.64
N PHE A 291 5.44 -4.91 15.98
CA PHE A 291 5.70 -6.14 15.25
C PHE A 291 6.34 -7.15 16.21
N THR A 292 5.64 -8.25 16.49
CA THR A 292 6.24 -9.35 17.26
C THR A 292 7.04 -10.23 16.31
N GLU A 293 8.35 -10.31 16.53
CA GLU A 293 9.11 -11.42 15.96
C GLU A 293 8.76 -12.64 16.82
N PHE A 294 7.99 -13.58 16.27
CA PHE A 294 8.04 -14.93 16.82
C PHE A 294 9.49 -15.36 16.67
N ASN A 295 10.20 -15.49 17.78
CA ASN A 295 11.47 -16.17 17.78
C ASN A 295 11.23 -17.50 17.05
N ASP A 296 11.86 -17.69 15.90
CA ASP A 296 12.07 -19.01 15.30
C ASP A 296 13.06 -19.76 16.22
N ALA A 297 12.71 -19.92 17.49
CA ALA A 297 13.37 -20.78 18.45
C ALA A 297 12.65 -22.11 18.38
N ARG A 298 13.02 -22.90 17.35
CA ARG A 298 13.06 -24.37 17.28
C ARG A 298 13.18 -24.79 15.82
N GLU A 299 14.42 -24.86 15.35
CA GLU A 299 14.97 -26.08 14.74
C GLU A 299 16.33 -26.36 15.38
#